data_AF-A0A1C7GRP4-F1
#
_entry.id   AF-A0A1C7GRP4-F1
#
_cell.length_a   1.000
_cell.length_b   1.000
_cell.length_c   1.000
_cell.angle_alpha   90.00
_cell.angle_beta   90.00
_cell.angle_gamma   90.00
#
_symmetry.space_group_name_H-M   'P 1'
#
loop_
_entity.id
_entity.type
_entity.pdbx_description
1 polymer ?
#
loop_
_entity_poly.entity_id
_entity_poly.type
_entity_poly.pdbx_seq_one_letter_code
_entity_poly.pdbx_strand_id
1 'polypeptide(L)'
;MPSKHAKLSASSAFRWINCPGSVVLADQLPAPGSSAYADEGTLAHALAELKLRKFLGDAGNYDKELAQIQASEYYCGEMDEATDFYAETVQEHLAAAGEDAELMIEQQFSLDNWVPEGFGTSDAVIIGGSTIEVIDLKYGKGVKVEAKNNPQLRLYGLGASALFGDLYDFETVRTTIIQPRLDHVSGEEIPLKELLLWAEEEVAPKARMAMDGTDYTACGDWCRWCPAKAVCRKRAEYNLELAKDEFKAPPLLTDEEIGEVLRRAEEIQKWTSDIQAYALEEALAGKQFDGWKLVEGRSNRKYADDVKVAETLVAAGYDEAMLYERKLYGITAMEKLVGKKKLTTTLGDLIIKPAGKPVLVPESDKREAINTTEAAKADFDNTEDAENVPQF
;
A
#
# COMPACT_ATOMS: atom_id res chain seq x y z
N MET A 1 14.66 19.47 -3.41
CA MET A 1 15.45 19.54 -2.15
C MET A 1 15.28 18.21 -1.44
N PRO A 2 16.26 17.67 -0.70
CA PRO A 2 15.99 16.48 0.10
C PRO A 2 14.80 16.79 1.02
N SER A 3 13.74 15.99 0.94
CA SER A 3 12.60 16.12 1.85
C SER A 3 13.13 15.95 3.26
N LYS A 4 13.10 17.03 4.05
CA LYS A 4 13.24 16.91 5.49
C LYS A 4 12.11 15.96 5.89
N HIS A 5 12.41 14.81 6.48
CA HIS A 5 11.38 13.94 7.03
C HIS A 5 11.30 14.21 8.52
N ALA A 6 10.11 14.52 9.02
CA ALA A 6 9.88 14.57 10.47
C ALA A 6 10.17 13.19 11.06
N LYS A 7 10.87 13.15 12.21
CA LYS A 7 11.16 11.90 12.93
C LYS A 7 9.87 11.14 13.27
N LEU A 8 8.82 11.89 13.61
CA LEU A 8 7.46 11.40 13.85
C LEU A 8 6.52 11.80 12.70
N SER A 9 6.84 11.38 11.48
CA SER A 9 6.01 11.66 10.29
C SER A 9 4.58 11.12 10.46
N ALA A 10 3.58 11.84 9.94
CA ALA A 10 2.19 11.39 9.96
C ALA A 10 1.97 10.02 9.27
N SER A 11 2.68 9.74 8.18
CA SER A 11 2.61 8.45 7.47
C SER A 11 3.12 7.25 8.29
N SER A 12 3.87 7.48 9.37
CA SER A 12 4.31 6.45 10.31
C SER A 12 3.60 6.54 11.67
N ALA A 13 2.56 7.37 11.79
CA ALA A 13 1.83 7.60 13.04
C ALA A 13 1.19 6.35 13.63
N PHE A 14 0.63 5.49 12.77
CA PHE A 14 0.12 4.21 13.24
C PHE A 14 1.20 3.38 13.96
N ARG A 15 2.47 3.50 13.58
CA ARG A 15 3.58 2.82 14.25
C ARG A 15 3.99 3.52 15.54
N TRP A 16 4.31 4.81 15.50
CA TRP A 16 4.87 5.47 16.69
C TRP A 16 3.83 5.78 17.78
N ILE A 17 2.54 5.86 17.46
CA ILE A 17 1.48 5.97 18.47
C ILE A 17 1.35 4.65 19.26
N ASN A 18 1.32 3.52 18.56
CA ASN A 18 1.15 2.19 19.18
C ASN A 18 2.45 1.65 19.79
N CYS A 19 3.60 1.99 19.23
CA CYS A 19 4.92 1.53 19.67
C CYS A 19 5.94 2.70 19.64
N PRO A 20 5.86 3.67 20.56
CA PRO A 20 6.80 4.79 20.66
C PRO A 20 8.28 4.41 20.59
N GLY A 21 8.70 3.36 21.30
CA GLY A 21 10.08 2.88 21.29
C GLY A 21 10.56 2.33 19.95
N SER A 22 9.66 2.06 19.00
CA SER A 22 10.05 1.69 17.62
C SER A 22 10.82 2.78 16.91
N VAL A 23 10.66 4.05 17.31
CA VAL A 23 11.37 5.19 16.73
C VAL A 23 12.86 5.09 17.05
N VAL A 24 13.22 4.83 18.30
CA VAL A 24 14.62 4.61 18.72
C VAL A 24 15.22 3.38 18.05
N LEU A 25 14.45 2.30 17.89
CA LEU A 25 14.91 1.10 17.19
C LEU A 25 15.19 1.38 15.71
N ALA A 26 14.36 2.21 15.07
CA ALA A 26 14.55 2.60 13.67
C ALA A 26 15.80 3.47 13.48
N ASP A 27 16.11 4.37 14.42
CA ASP A 27 17.30 5.24 14.37
C ASP A 27 18.62 4.45 14.41
N GLN A 28 18.61 3.21 14.92
CA GLN A 28 19.79 2.32 14.97
C GLN A 28 20.03 1.57 13.66
N LEU A 29 19.11 1.67 12.71
CA LEU A 29 19.15 0.98 11.43
C LEU A 29 19.45 1.97 10.31
N PRO A 30 20.04 1.50 9.20
CA PRO A 30 20.17 2.33 8.01
C PRO A 30 18.80 2.89 7.60
N ALA A 31 18.77 4.16 7.20
CA ALA A 31 17.57 4.75 6.64
C ALA A 31 17.10 3.90 5.46
N PRO A 32 15.80 3.55 5.38
CA PRO A 32 15.30 2.80 4.24
C PRO A 32 15.55 3.61 2.96
N GLY A 33 16.16 2.96 1.96
CA GLY A 33 16.32 3.58 0.63
C GLY A 33 14.97 3.79 -0.05
N SER A 34 14.97 4.54 -1.16
CA SER A 34 13.79 4.56 -2.04
C SER A 34 13.60 3.19 -2.69
N SER A 35 12.37 2.89 -3.08
CA SER A 35 12.02 1.70 -3.86
C SER A 35 11.32 2.15 -5.14
N ALA A 36 11.34 1.31 -6.17
CA ALA A 36 10.59 1.58 -7.41
C ALA A 36 9.11 1.88 -7.13
N TYR A 37 8.51 1.28 -6.11
CA TYR A 37 7.13 1.57 -5.69
C TYR A 37 6.97 2.95 -5.06
N ALA A 38 7.96 3.41 -4.30
CA ALA A 38 7.96 4.75 -3.71
C ALA A 38 8.15 5.81 -4.81
N ASP A 39 9.09 5.58 -5.73
CA ASP A 39 9.33 6.47 -6.86
C ASP A 39 8.12 6.55 -7.81
N GLU A 40 7.49 5.40 -8.11
CA GLU A 40 6.24 5.33 -8.90
C GLU A 40 5.12 6.10 -8.20
N GLY A 41 4.98 5.97 -6.88
CA GLY A 41 4.02 6.72 -6.08
C GLY A 41 4.28 8.22 -6.12
N THR A 42 5.52 8.67 -5.93
CA THR A 42 5.88 10.10 -6.01
C THR A 42 5.53 10.69 -7.37
N LEU A 43 5.79 9.96 -8.46
CA LEU A 43 5.40 10.40 -9.80
C LEU A 43 3.87 10.52 -9.95
N ALA A 44 3.10 9.59 -9.38
CA ALA A 44 1.64 9.63 -9.41
C ALA A 44 1.07 10.84 -8.65
N HIS A 45 1.62 11.18 -7.47
CA HIS A 45 1.23 12.41 -6.75
C HIS A 45 1.55 13.66 -7.56
N ALA A 46 2.74 13.75 -8.16
CA ALA A 46 3.10 14.88 -9.01
C ALA A 46 2.15 15.04 -10.22
N LEU A 47 1.73 13.94 -10.83
CA LEU A 47 0.76 13.98 -11.93
C LEU A 47 -0.65 14.38 -11.46
N ALA A 48 -1.07 13.89 -10.29
CA ALA A 48 -2.34 14.27 -9.67
C ALA A 48 -2.38 15.77 -9.32
N GLU A 49 -1.35 16.28 -8.65
CA GLU A 49 -1.17 17.71 -8.35
C GLU A 49 -1.24 18.54 -9.64
N LEU A 50 -0.49 18.14 -10.68
CA LEU A 50 -0.46 18.84 -11.96
C LEU A 50 -1.87 18.93 -12.60
N LYS A 51 -2.66 17.87 -12.51
CA LYS A 51 -4.06 17.83 -13.00
C LYS A 51 -4.97 18.76 -12.18
N LEU A 52 -4.83 18.79 -10.86
CA LEU A 52 -5.61 19.70 -10.00
C LEU A 52 -5.21 21.17 -10.17
N ARG A 53 -3.92 21.50 -10.32
CA ARG A 53 -3.47 22.87 -10.65
C ARG A 53 -4.11 23.39 -11.92
N LYS A 54 -4.15 22.55 -12.96
CA LYS A 54 -4.81 22.90 -14.23
C LYS A 54 -6.31 23.16 -14.02
N PHE A 55 -6.98 22.35 -13.22
CA PHE A 55 -8.38 22.56 -12.87
C PHE A 55 -8.59 23.91 -12.15
N LEU A 56 -7.69 24.28 -11.24
CA LEU A 56 -7.68 25.58 -10.54
C LEU A 56 -7.27 26.78 -11.43
N GLY A 57 -7.04 26.57 -12.72
CA GLY A 57 -6.64 27.62 -13.66
C GLY A 57 -5.14 27.93 -13.71
N ASP A 58 -4.31 27.22 -12.95
CA ASP A 58 -2.85 27.33 -13.03
C ASP A 58 -2.28 26.36 -14.08
N ALA A 59 -2.39 26.76 -15.35
CA ALA A 59 -1.96 25.97 -16.49
C ALA A 59 -0.61 26.42 -17.08
N GLY A 60 0.08 27.39 -16.47
CA GLY A 60 1.20 28.13 -17.10
C GLY A 60 2.37 27.26 -17.59
N ASN A 61 2.65 26.15 -16.90
CA ASN A 61 3.72 25.20 -17.25
C ASN A 61 3.20 23.77 -17.51
N TYR A 62 1.89 23.59 -17.68
CA TYR A 62 1.26 22.27 -17.66
C TYR A 62 1.87 21.29 -18.68
N ASP A 63 1.94 21.69 -19.96
CA ASP A 63 2.42 20.80 -21.02
C ASP A 63 3.88 20.40 -20.84
N LYS A 64 4.70 21.30 -20.29
CA LYS A 64 6.12 21.04 -20.04
C LYS A 64 6.31 20.06 -18.89
N GLU A 65 5.61 20.25 -17.78
CA GLU A 65 5.68 19.36 -16.62
C GLU A 65 5.07 17.99 -16.94
N LEU A 66 3.97 17.97 -17.70
CA LEU A 66 3.38 16.73 -18.19
C LEU A 66 4.37 15.95 -19.07
N ALA A 67 5.05 16.62 -20.02
CA ALA A 67 6.06 15.97 -20.84
C ALA A 67 7.24 15.41 -20.01
N GLN A 68 7.62 16.07 -18.92
CA GLN A 68 8.65 15.56 -18.00
C GLN A 68 8.18 14.32 -17.25
N ILE A 69 6.94 14.33 -16.75
CA ILE A 69 6.34 13.17 -16.08
C ILE A 69 6.23 11.99 -17.06
N GLN A 70 5.76 12.24 -18.29
CA GLN A 70 5.60 11.23 -19.34
C GLN A 70 6.91 10.63 -19.84
N ALA A 71 8.03 11.34 -19.65
CA ALA A 71 9.36 10.84 -19.97
C ALA A 71 9.92 9.85 -18.91
N SER A 72 9.29 9.75 -17.74
CA SER A 72 9.70 8.81 -16.69
C SER A 72 9.38 7.36 -17.07
N GLU A 73 10.26 6.43 -16.72
CA GLU A 73 10.03 4.99 -16.93
C GLU A 73 8.84 4.43 -16.13
N TYR A 74 8.42 5.15 -15.09
CA TYR A 74 7.28 4.77 -14.25
C TYR A 74 5.94 5.25 -14.81
N TYR A 75 5.93 6.18 -15.78
CA TYR A 75 4.68 6.63 -16.40
C TYR A 75 4.07 5.51 -17.25
N CYS A 76 2.76 5.32 -17.11
CA CYS A 76 1.99 4.35 -17.90
C CYS A 76 0.51 4.74 -17.96
N GLY A 77 -0.25 4.06 -18.83
CA GLY A 77 -1.68 4.32 -18.99
C GLY A 77 -2.51 4.11 -17.72
N GLU A 78 -2.13 3.14 -16.89
CA GLU A 78 -2.77 2.92 -15.58
C GLU A 78 -2.58 4.13 -14.64
N MET A 79 -1.38 4.73 -14.62
CA MET A 79 -1.10 5.91 -13.78
C MET A 79 -1.92 7.12 -14.22
N ASP A 80 -2.05 7.31 -15.54
CA ASP A 80 -2.84 8.40 -16.09
C ASP A 80 -4.32 8.28 -15.69
N GLU A 81 -4.94 7.10 -15.90
CA GLU A 81 -6.33 6.84 -15.50
C GLU A 81 -6.54 6.95 -13.97
N ALA A 82 -5.57 6.49 -13.17
CA ALA A 82 -5.64 6.54 -11.71
C ALA A 82 -5.60 7.98 -11.18
N THR A 83 -4.75 8.81 -11.77
CA THR A 83 -4.60 10.23 -11.38
C THR A 83 -5.74 11.10 -11.92
N ASP A 84 -6.34 10.74 -13.06
CA ASP A 84 -7.61 11.32 -13.51
C ASP A 84 -8.72 11.03 -12.51
N PHE A 85 -8.90 9.77 -12.11
CA PHE A 85 -9.92 9.39 -11.14
C PHE A 85 -9.76 10.16 -9.82
N TYR A 86 -8.53 10.27 -9.30
CA TYR A 86 -8.27 11.09 -8.11
C TYR A 86 -8.69 12.54 -8.30
N ALA A 87 -8.24 13.19 -9.38
CA ALA A 87 -8.53 14.61 -9.62
C ALA A 87 -10.03 14.86 -9.85
N GLU A 88 -10.73 13.94 -10.53
CA GLU A 88 -12.19 13.96 -10.72
C GLU A 88 -12.91 13.84 -9.38
N THR A 89 -12.55 12.88 -8.53
CA THR A 89 -13.17 12.72 -7.21
C THR A 89 -12.93 13.92 -6.30
N VAL A 90 -11.74 14.54 -6.30
CA VAL A 90 -11.50 15.78 -5.55
C VAL A 90 -12.41 16.92 -6.04
N GLN A 91 -12.63 17.04 -7.35
CA GLN A 91 -13.56 18.03 -7.92
C GLN A 91 -15.02 17.77 -7.51
N GLU A 92 -15.44 16.50 -7.46
CA GLU A 92 -16.77 16.10 -6.98
C GLU A 92 -16.97 16.49 -5.51
N HIS A 93 -15.96 16.25 -4.66
CA HIS A 93 -15.97 16.66 -3.25
C HIS A 93 -16.03 18.19 -3.10
N LEU A 94 -15.26 18.93 -3.91
CA LEU A 94 -15.29 20.40 -3.92
C LEU A 94 -16.68 20.93 -4.28
N ALA A 95 -17.26 20.40 -5.36
CA ALA A 95 -18.61 20.78 -5.78
C ALA A 95 -19.68 20.46 -4.72
N ALA A 96 -19.52 19.34 -4.00
CA ALA A 96 -20.42 18.95 -2.91
C ALA A 96 -20.27 19.82 -1.65
N ALA A 97 -19.11 20.46 -1.44
CA ALA A 97 -18.84 21.32 -0.29
C ALA A 97 -19.51 22.70 -0.36
N GLY A 98 -20.00 23.11 -1.54
CA GLY A 98 -20.77 24.34 -1.77
C GLY A 98 -20.11 25.30 -2.76
N GLU A 99 -20.86 26.30 -3.21
CA GLU A 99 -20.39 27.27 -4.23
C GLU A 99 -19.21 28.12 -3.74
N ASP A 100 -19.17 28.43 -2.44
CA ASP A 100 -18.09 29.22 -1.81
C ASP A 100 -16.95 28.34 -1.27
N ALA A 101 -16.93 27.04 -1.61
CA ALA A 101 -15.89 26.14 -1.11
C ALA A 101 -14.54 26.43 -1.77
N GLU A 102 -13.47 26.35 -0.97
CA GLU A 102 -12.10 26.59 -1.41
C GLU A 102 -11.31 25.28 -1.45
N LEU A 103 -10.54 25.06 -2.52
CA LEU A 103 -9.62 23.93 -2.67
C LEU A 103 -8.18 24.44 -2.61
N MET A 104 -7.42 23.94 -1.65
CA MET A 104 -5.96 24.05 -1.60
C MET A 104 -5.34 22.69 -1.91
N ILE A 105 -4.21 22.68 -2.60
CA ILE A 105 -3.47 21.47 -2.95
C ILE A 105 -2.03 21.54 -2.44
N GLU A 106 -1.45 20.39 -2.12
CA GLU A 106 -0.11 20.27 -1.52
C GLU A 106 0.07 21.19 -0.29
N GLN A 107 -0.98 21.29 0.53
CA GLN A 107 -1.01 22.21 1.66
C GLN A 107 -0.15 21.67 2.80
N GLN A 108 0.95 22.36 3.09
CA GLN A 108 1.81 22.08 4.24
C GLN A 108 1.29 22.76 5.52
N PHE A 109 1.40 22.07 6.64
CA PHE A 109 1.02 22.57 7.97
C PHE A 109 1.98 22.07 9.06
N SER A 110 2.02 22.82 10.17
CA SER A 110 2.75 22.42 11.37
C SER A 110 1.88 21.55 12.28
N LEU A 111 2.52 20.58 12.94
CA LEU A 111 1.92 19.75 14.01
C LEU A 111 2.60 19.98 15.36
N ASP A 112 3.48 20.98 15.47
CA ASP A 112 4.33 21.23 16.65
C ASP A 112 3.56 21.34 17.97
N ASN A 113 2.29 21.76 17.94
CA ASN A 113 1.42 21.83 19.11
C ASN A 113 1.23 20.47 19.80
N TRP A 114 1.33 19.36 19.06
CA TRP A 114 1.10 18.00 19.55
C TRP A 114 2.26 17.05 19.29
N VAL A 115 2.96 17.22 18.16
CA VAL A 115 4.07 16.39 17.73
C VAL A 115 5.29 17.29 17.56
N PRO A 116 6.28 17.25 18.47
CA PRO A 116 7.46 18.11 18.37
C PRO A 116 8.22 17.91 17.06
N GLU A 117 8.56 19.01 16.39
CA GLU A 117 9.16 19.06 15.04
C GLU A 117 8.31 18.38 13.97
N GLY A 118 7.01 18.22 14.24
CA GLY A 118 6.04 17.55 13.40
C GLY A 118 5.48 18.48 12.35
N PHE A 119 5.33 17.97 11.13
CA PHE A 119 4.63 18.65 10.05
C PHE A 119 4.05 17.60 9.10
N GLY A 120 3.14 18.04 8.24
CA GLY A 120 2.58 17.22 7.18
C GLY A 120 2.25 18.05 5.95
N THR A 121 1.99 17.35 4.86
CA THR A 121 1.46 17.92 3.61
C THR A 121 0.24 17.09 3.26
N SER A 122 -0.92 17.73 3.11
CA SER A 122 -2.12 17.09 2.57
C SER A 122 -2.15 17.32 1.06
N ASP A 123 -2.46 16.29 0.28
CA ASP A 123 -2.51 16.37 -1.18
C ASP A 123 -3.60 17.37 -1.63
N ALA A 124 -4.77 17.31 -0.97
CA ALA A 124 -5.83 18.31 -1.12
C ALA A 124 -6.48 18.64 0.23
N VAL A 125 -6.94 19.89 0.37
CA VAL A 125 -7.74 20.38 1.48
C VAL A 125 -8.93 21.14 0.89
N ILE A 126 -10.14 20.85 1.34
CA ILE A 126 -11.35 21.56 0.95
C ILE A 126 -11.96 22.19 2.18
N ILE A 127 -12.26 23.49 2.13
CA ILE A 127 -12.98 24.19 3.20
C ILE A 127 -14.31 24.67 2.63
N GLY A 128 -15.42 24.25 3.22
CA GLY A 128 -16.76 24.61 2.77
C GLY A 128 -17.82 24.44 3.86
N GLY A 129 -18.69 25.43 4.00
CA GLY A 129 -19.69 25.46 5.07
C GLY A 129 -19.05 25.37 6.45
N SER A 130 -19.46 24.38 7.24
CA SER A 130 -18.93 24.11 8.59
C SER A 130 -17.93 22.96 8.63
N THR A 131 -17.33 22.60 7.49
CA THR A 131 -16.44 21.42 7.36
C THR A 131 -15.10 21.80 6.73
N ILE A 132 -14.02 21.26 7.29
CA ILE A 132 -12.71 21.16 6.63
C ILE A 132 -12.45 19.70 6.26
N GLU A 133 -12.15 19.44 4.99
CA GLU A 133 -11.85 18.11 4.48
C GLU A 133 -10.38 18.01 4.07
N VAL A 134 -9.70 16.94 4.51
CA VAL A 134 -8.39 16.56 3.98
C VAL A 134 -8.51 15.31 3.13
N ILE A 135 -7.95 15.34 1.92
CA ILE A 135 -8.01 14.23 0.96
C ILE A 135 -6.59 13.78 0.64
N ASP A 136 -6.33 12.48 0.82
CA ASP A 136 -5.02 11.85 0.59
C ASP A 136 -5.13 10.79 -0.52
N LEU A 137 -4.23 10.91 -1.50
CA LEU A 137 -4.02 9.93 -2.56
C LEU A 137 -3.17 8.78 -2.03
N LYS A 138 -3.68 7.56 -2.20
CA LYS A 138 -2.93 6.33 -1.94
C LYS A 138 -2.78 5.54 -3.24
N TYR A 139 -1.66 5.76 -3.93
CA TYR A 139 -1.40 5.11 -5.21
C TYR A 139 -1.01 3.61 -5.11
N GLY A 140 -0.59 3.13 -3.94
CA GLY A 140 -0.19 1.73 -3.77
C GLY A 140 -1.31 0.71 -4.03
N LYS A 141 -0.96 -0.43 -4.64
CA LYS A 141 -1.90 -1.53 -4.98
C LYS A 141 -1.96 -2.69 -3.96
N GLY A 142 -1.06 -2.70 -2.97
CA GLY A 142 -0.84 -3.88 -2.12
C GLY A 142 -1.66 -3.94 -0.84
N VAL A 143 -2.18 -2.80 -0.38
CA VAL A 143 -2.91 -2.69 0.90
C VAL A 143 -4.04 -1.70 0.75
N LYS A 144 -5.26 -2.14 1.06
CA LYS A 144 -6.41 -1.26 1.22
C LYS A 144 -6.26 -0.45 2.51
N VAL A 145 -6.44 0.86 2.42
CA VAL A 145 -6.29 1.83 3.51
C VAL A 145 -7.65 2.50 3.72
N GLU A 146 -8.18 2.37 4.93
CA GLU A 146 -9.46 2.98 5.31
C GLU A 146 -9.20 4.35 5.97
N ALA A 147 -10.10 5.31 5.76
CA ALA A 147 -10.02 6.63 6.42
C ALA A 147 -10.44 6.54 7.90
N LYS A 148 -11.38 5.65 8.20
CA LYS A 148 -11.89 5.44 9.56
C LYS A 148 -10.76 5.12 10.55
N ASN A 149 -10.67 5.92 11.62
CA ASN A 149 -9.63 5.81 12.65
C ASN A 149 -8.19 5.85 12.12
N ASN A 150 -7.95 6.47 10.97
CA ASN A 150 -6.62 6.53 10.37
C ASN A 150 -5.77 7.64 11.01
N PRO A 151 -4.68 7.31 11.75
CA PRO A 151 -3.91 8.34 12.44
C PRO A 151 -3.21 9.32 11.51
N GLN A 152 -2.83 8.91 10.29
CA GLN A 152 -2.20 9.81 9.32
C GLN A 152 -3.17 10.92 8.92
N LEU A 153 -4.38 10.57 8.47
CA LEU A 153 -5.35 11.56 8.02
C LEU A 153 -5.89 12.40 9.18
N ARG A 154 -6.05 11.81 10.37
CA ARG A 154 -6.43 12.58 11.56
C ARG A 154 -5.37 13.63 11.92
N LEU A 155 -4.08 13.31 11.79
CA LEU A 155 -3.02 14.31 11.95
C LEU A 155 -3.08 15.38 10.84
N TYR A 156 -3.40 15.00 9.61
CA TYR A 156 -3.58 15.99 8.53
C TYR A 156 -4.77 16.91 8.79
N GLY A 157 -5.91 16.35 9.20
CA GLY A 157 -7.09 17.12 9.59
C GLY A 157 -6.79 18.05 10.76
N LEU A 158 -6.01 17.61 11.74
CA LEU A 158 -5.57 18.40 12.88
C LEU A 158 -4.68 19.58 12.45
N GLY A 159 -3.69 19.32 11.61
CA GLY A 159 -2.78 20.35 11.11
C GLY A 159 -3.47 21.35 10.20
N ALA A 160 -4.34 20.90 9.30
CA ALA A 160 -5.17 21.77 8.48
C ALA A 160 -6.12 22.62 9.33
N SER A 161 -6.76 22.01 10.33
CA SER A 161 -7.64 22.72 11.27
C SER A 161 -6.88 23.79 12.05
N ALA A 162 -5.65 23.50 12.50
CA ALA A 162 -4.82 24.47 13.21
C ALA A 162 -4.36 25.62 12.30
N LEU A 163 -4.11 25.33 11.01
CA LEU A 163 -3.66 26.33 10.05
C LEU A 163 -4.79 27.31 9.67
N PHE A 164 -6.02 26.82 9.56
CA PHE A 164 -7.15 27.59 9.03
C PHE A 164 -8.19 28.00 10.08
N GLY A 165 -8.14 27.47 11.30
CA GLY A 165 -9.16 27.69 12.33
C GLY A 165 -9.28 29.12 12.85
N ASP A 166 -8.27 29.97 12.62
CA ASP A 166 -8.36 31.43 12.91
C ASP A 166 -9.04 32.22 11.78
N LEU A 167 -9.19 31.62 10.59
CA LEU A 167 -9.72 32.24 9.38
C LEU A 167 -11.14 31.76 9.03
N TYR A 168 -11.47 30.51 9.37
CA TYR A 168 -12.73 29.86 9.01
C TYR A 168 -13.38 29.21 10.23
N ASP A 169 -14.72 29.31 10.30
CA ASP A 169 -15.52 28.67 11.33
C ASP A 169 -16.02 27.29 10.85
N PHE A 170 -15.33 26.23 11.25
CA PHE A 170 -15.76 24.85 11.01
C PHE A 170 -15.83 24.05 12.32
N GLU A 171 -16.80 23.15 12.40
CA GLU A 171 -17.03 22.29 13.57
C GLU A 171 -16.72 20.81 13.28
N THR A 172 -16.57 20.46 12.01
CA THR A 172 -16.36 19.09 11.53
C THR A 172 -15.10 19.00 10.68
N VAL A 173 -14.32 17.95 10.93
CA VAL A 173 -13.19 17.55 10.11
C VAL A 173 -13.59 16.30 9.34
N ARG A 174 -13.54 16.35 8.01
CA ARG A 174 -13.71 15.20 7.14
C ARG A 174 -12.32 14.73 6.68
N THR A 175 -12.14 13.42 6.64
CA THR A 175 -10.91 12.81 6.12
C THR A 175 -11.28 11.82 5.03
N THR A 176 -10.60 11.89 3.88
CA THR A 176 -10.91 11.04 2.73
C THR A 176 -9.63 10.43 2.16
N ILE A 177 -9.66 9.11 1.94
CA ILE A 177 -8.65 8.38 1.19
C ILE A 177 -9.21 8.04 -0.17
N ILE A 178 -8.40 8.26 -1.20
CA ILE A 178 -8.67 7.81 -2.55
C ILE A 178 -7.58 6.82 -2.98
N GLN A 179 -7.97 5.59 -3.30
CA GLN A 179 -7.12 4.50 -3.78
C GLN A 179 -7.57 4.04 -5.18
N PRO A 180 -7.17 4.74 -6.25
CA PRO A 180 -7.71 4.51 -7.59
C PRO A 180 -7.46 3.08 -8.08
N ARG A 181 -6.27 2.52 -7.81
CA ARG A 181 -5.90 1.16 -8.25
C ARG A 181 -6.67 0.04 -7.57
N LEU A 182 -7.35 0.34 -6.45
CA LEU A 182 -8.23 -0.59 -5.75
C LEU A 182 -9.71 -0.24 -5.94
N ASP A 183 -10.03 0.76 -6.77
CA ASP A 183 -11.38 1.28 -6.95
C ASP A 183 -12.05 1.56 -5.59
N HIS A 184 -11.30 2.25 -4.72
CA HIS A 184 -11.68 2.43 -3.32
C HIS A 184 -11.57 3.88 -2.90
N VAL A 185 -12.67 4.42 -2.39
CA VAL A 185 -12.75 5.68 -1.65
C VAL A 185 -13.27 5.37 -0.25
N SER A 186 -12.67 5.99 0.77
CA SER A 186 -13.05 5.82 2.17
C SER A 186 -13.08 7.18 2.84
N GLY A 187 -14.13 7.48 3.60
CA GLY A 187 -14.30 8.75 4.31
C GLY A 187 -14.61 8.55 5.79
N GLU A 188 -14.20 9.50 6.62
CA GLU A 188 -14.58 9.62 8.03
C GLU A 188 -14.86 11.10 8.38
N GLU A 189 -15.99 11.36 9.02
CA GLU A 189 -16.32 12.67 9.61
C GLU A 189 -16.10 12.61 11.12
N ILE A 190 -15.46 13.66 11.67
CA ILE A 190 -15.08 13.75 13.08
C ILE A 190 -15.43 15.16 13.57
N PRO A 191 -16.16 15.32 14.69
CA PRO A 191 -16.28 16.62 15.32
C PRO A 191 -14.90 17.16 15.70
N LEU A 192 -14.61 18.43 15.37
CA LEU A 192 -13.30 19.05 15.62
C LEU A 192 -12.86 18.90 17.08
N LYS A 193 -13.80 19.05 18.02
CA LYS A 193 -13.58 18.84 19.46
C LYS A 193 -13.07 17.43 19.81
N GLU A 194 -13.56 16.40 19.12
CA GLU A 194 -13.14 15.00 19.35
C GLU A 194 -11.76 14.75 18.76
N LEU A 195 -11.46 15.36 17.61
CA LEU A 195 -10.13 15.30 17.01
C LEU A 195 -9.07 15.97 17.88
N LEU A 196 -9.40 17.15 18.45
CA LEU A 196 -8.53 17.85 19.40
C LEU A 196 -8.32 17.04 20.68
N LEU A 197 -9.37 16.43 21.23
CA LEU A 197 -9.26 15.57 22.40
C LEU A 197 -8.33 14.37 22.14
N TRP A 198 -8.49 13.71 20.99
CA TRP A 198 -7.58 12.63 20.58
C TRP A 198 -6.12 13.12 20.45
N ALA A 199 -5.92 14.33 19.94
CA ALA A 199 -4.59 14.92 19.82
C ALA A 199 -3.95 15.16 21.20
N GLU A 200 -4.72 15.60 22.18
CA GLU A 200 -4.25 15.88 23.54
C GLU A 200 -4.03 14.62 24.38
N GLU A 201 -4.97 13.66 24.32
CA GLU A 201 -4.98 12.47 25.20
C GLU A 201 -4.14 11.31 24.65
N GLU A 202 -4.07 11.16 23.32
CA GLU A 202 -3.38 10.02 22.71
C GLU A 202 -2.11 10.44 21.97
N VAL A 203 -2.20 11.42 21.06
CA VAL A 203 -1.08 11.78 20.18
C VAL A 203 0.06 12.43 20.96
N ALA A 204 -0.20 13.53 21.66
CA ALA A 204 0.85 14.32 22.28
C ALA A 204 1.65 13.55 23.34
N PRO A 205 1.03 12.71 24.21
CA PRO A 205 1.78 11.87 25.15
C PRO A 205 2.68 10.86 24.45
N LYS A 206 2.20 10.19 23.39
CA LYS A 206 2.99 9.19 22.65
C LYS A 206 4.11 9.82 21.85
N ALA A 207 3.86 10.99 21.26
CA ALA A 207 4.89 11.77 20.56
C ALA A 207 6.02 12.18 21.51
N ARG A 208 5.69 12.70 22.71
CA ARG A 208 6.69 13.00 23.74
C ARG A 208 7.49 11.76 24.14
N MET A 209 6.82 10.65 24.46
CA MET A 209 7.50 9.38 24.78
C MET A 209 8.49 8.96 23.70
N ALA A 210 8.10 9.06 22.42
CA ALA A 210 8.96 8.69 21.30
C ALA A 210 10.14 9.65 21.12
N MET A 211 9.94 10.95 21.29
CA MET A 211 11.00 11.97 21.22
C MET A 211 11.99 11.84 22.38
N ASP A 212 11.51 11.53 23.58
CA ASP A 212 12.32 11.30 24.78
C ASP A 212 13.12 9.99 24.73
N GLY A 213 12.90 9.17 23.70
CA GLY A 213 13.66 7.94 23.48
C GLY A 213 13.25 6.79 24.39
N THR A 214 11.95 6.63 24.67
CA THR A 214 11.43 5.53 25.50
C THR A 214 11.82 4.13 24.99
N ASP A 215 11.96 3.18 25.91
CA ASP A 215 12.15 1.75 25.64
C ASP A 215 10.82 0.97 25.48
N TYR A 216 9.67 1.64 25.64
CA TYR A 216 8.37 1.01 25.51
C TYR A 216 8.13 0.50 24.08
N THR A 217 8.06 -0.83 23.95
CA THR A 217 7.82 -1.52 22.68
C THR A 217 6.59 -2.42 22.76
N ALA A 218 5.80 -2.42 21.68
CA ALA A 218 4.61 -3.23 21.51
C ALA A 218 4.59 -3.89 20.12
N CYS A 219 3.93 -5.05 20.02
CA CYS A 219 3.78 -5.81 18.78
C CYS A 219 2.31 -5.84 18.35
N GLY A 220 2.07 -5.67 17.05
CA GLY A 220 0.75 -5.62 16.41
C GLY A 220 0.89 -5.32 14.92
N ASP A 221 -0.20 -4.97 14.24
CA ASP A 221 -0.24 -4.73 12.79
C ASP A 221 0.76 -3.66 12.32
N TRP A 222 1.07 -2.70 13.19
CA TRP A 222 2.08 -1.66 12.93
C TRP A 222 3.50 -2.20 12.74
N CYS A 223 3.79 -3.45 13.13
CA CYS A 223 5.10 -4.06 12.92
C CYS A 223 5.42 -4.29 11.44
N ARG A 224 4.40 -4.39 10.57
CA ARG A 224 4.57 -4.65 9.12
C ARG A 224 5.50 -3.66 8.44
N TRP A 225 5.41 -2.38 8.83
CA TRP A 225 6.16 -1.26 8.25
C TRP A 225 7.28 -0.75 9.17
N CYS A 226 7.61 -1.51 10.22
CA CYS A 226 8.69 -1.14 11.12
C CYS A 226 10.06 -1.48 10.49
N PRO A 227 11.03 -0.55 10.43
CA PRO A 227 12.38 -0.87 9.95
C PRO A 227 13.04 -2.00 10.75
N ALA A 228 12.78 -2.06 12.06
CA ALA A 228 13.32 -3.10 12.94
C ALA A 228 12.57 -4.44 12.88
N LYS A 229 11.59 -4.61 11.97
CA LYS A 229 10.66 -5.75 11.98
C LYS A 229 11.31 -7.13 11.95
N ALA A 230 12.50 -7.26 11.36
CA ALA A 230 13.22 -8.54 11.27
C ALA A 230 14.04 -8.86 12.54
N VAL A 231 14.54 -7.83 13.23
CA VAL A 231 15.46 -7.96 14.37
C VAL A 231 14.85 -7.55 15.72
N CYS A 232 13.58 -7.12 15.73
CA CYS A 232 12.89 -6.64 16.92
C CYS A 232 12.64 -7.78 17.92
N ARG A 233 13.21 -7.63 19.13
CA ARG A 233 13.02 -8.58 20.24
C ARG A 233 11.55 -8.75 20.63
N LYS A 234 10.80 -7.65 20.74
CA LYS A 234 9.39 -7.69 21.14
C LYS A 234 8.51 -8.45 20.14
N ARG A 235 8.81 -8.34 18.85
CA ARG A 235 8.11 -9.11 17.80
C ARG A 235 8.50 -10.59 17.84
N ALA A 236 9.77 -10.91 18.12
CA ALA A 236 10.20 -12.28 18.32
C ALA A 236 9.49 -12.93 19.53
N GLU A 237 9.42 -12.23 20.66
CA GLU A 237 8.66 -12.69 21.84
C GLU A 237 7.20 -12.96 21.52
N TYR A 238 6.54 -12.01 20.84
CA TYR A 238 5.14 -12.14 20.44
C TYR A 238 4.90 -13.37 19.56
N ASN A 239 5.75 -13.62 18.57
CA ASN A 239 5.60 -14.77 17.67
C ASN A 239 5.97 -16.11 18.32
N LEU A 240 6.94 -16.10 19.25
CA LEU A 240 7.34 -17.31 19.98
C LEU A 240 6.36 -17.68 21.10
N GLU A 241 5.42 -16.81 21.47
CA GLU A 241 4.41 -17.15 22.48
C GLU A 241 3.56 -18.36 22.04
N LEU A 242 3.35 -18.60 20.72
CA LEU A 242 2.63 -19.79 20.22
C LEU A 242 3.38 -21.08 20.53
N ALA A 243 4.73 -21.01 20.53
CA ALA A 243 5.55 -22.17 20.88
C ALA A 243 5.51 -22.49 22.39
N LYS A 244 4.98 -21.57 23.22
CA LYS A 244 4.76 -21.79 24.65
C LYS A 244 3.39 -22.37 24.95
N ASP A 245 2.45 -22.31 24.01
CA ASP A 245 1.20 -23.05 24.11
C ASP A 245 1.56 -24.55 24.02
N GLU A 246 1.77 -25.16 25.20
CA GLU A 246 1.91 -26.61 25.31
C GLU A 246 0.60 -27.21 24.79
N PHE A 247 0.61 -27.76 23.57
CA PHE A 247 -0.47 -28.61 23.06
C PHE A 247 -0.63 -29.80 24.02
N LYS A 248 -1.50 -29.64 25.03
CA LYS A 248 -1.80 -30.65 26.02
C LYS A 248 -2.93 -31.54 25.50
N ALA A 249 -2.98 -32.75 26.06
CA ALA A 249 -4.00 -33.74 25.73
C ALA A 249 -5.42 -33.14 25.73
N PRO A 250 -6.30 -33.47 24.77
CA PRO A 250 -6.26 -34.63 23.87
C PRO A 250 -5.22 -34.58 22.73
N PRO A 251 -4.86 -35.72 22.10
CA PRO A 251 -3.83 -35.79 21.06
C PRO A 251 -4.22 -35.13 19.73
N LEU A 252 -5.44 -34.60 19.63
CA LEU A 252 -5.97 -33.89 18.47
C LEU A 252 -6.33 -32.48 18.90
N LEU A 253 -6.04 -31.50 18.05
CA LEU A 253 -6.45 -30.12 18.25
C LEU A 253 -7.98 -30.00 18.18
N THR A 254 -8.56 -29.13 19.00
CA THR A 254 -9.94 -28.68 18.82
C THR A 254 -10.05 -27.69 17.67
N ASP A 255 -11.27 -27.45 17.17
CA ASP A 255 -11.51 -26.48 16.10
C ASP A 255 -11.09 -25.06 16.51
N GLU A 256 -11.26 -24.70 17.79
CA GLU A 256 -10.80 -23.43 18.35
C GLU A 256 -9.27 -23.33 18.35
N GLU A 257 -8.57 -24.39 18.72
CA GLU A 257 -7.10 -24.44 18.67
C GLU A 257 -6.60 -24.35 17.21
N ILE A 258 -7.28 -25.00 16.27
CA ILE A 258 -6.97 -24.86 14.84
C ILE A 258 -7.18 -23.41 14.37
N GLY A 259 -8.29 -22.76 14.77
CA GLY A 259 -8.54 -21.36 14.47
C GLY A 259 -7.46 -20.42 15.01
N GLU A 260 -7.00 -20.65 16.24
CA GLU A 260 -5.90 -19.90 16.85
C GLU A 260 -4.57 -20.10 16.11
N VAL A 261 -4.25 -21.36 15.79
CA VAL A 261 -3.05 -21.69 15.01
C VAL A 261 -3.09 -21.02 13.64
N LEU A 262 -4.22 -21.08 12.91
CA LEU A 262 -4.36 -20.43 11.61
C LEU A 262 -4.15 -18.92 11.70
N ARG A 263 -4.76 -18.27 12.70
CA ARG A 263 -4.60 -16.83 12.95
C ARG A 263 -3.15 -16.43 13.20
N ARG A 264 -2.40 -17.25 13.95
CA ARG A 264 -1.01 -16.96 14.29
C ARG A 264 0.00 -17.42 13.24
N ALA A 265 -0.32 -18.47 12.48
CA ALA A 265 0.52 -19.01 11.42
C ALA A 265 0.80 -17.96 10.35
N GLU A 266 -0.18 -17.14 9.98
CA GLU A 266 0.00 -16.06 9.00
C GLU A 266 1.04 -15.03 9.48
N GLU A 267 0.96 -14.60 10.74
CA GLU A 267 1.91 -13.64 11.31
C GLU A 267 3.31 -14.23 11.49
N ILE A 268 3.41 -15.51 11.87
CA ILE A 268 4.67 -16.25 11.93
C ILE A 268 5.28 -16.39 10.53
N GLN A 269 4.48 -16.68 9.50
CA GLN A 269 4.95 -16.80 8.13
C GLN A 269 5.49 -15.45 7.60
N LYS A 270 4.79 -14.34 7.88
CA LYS A 270 5.27 -12.99 7.54
C LYS A 270 6.58 -12.67 8.25
N TRP A 271 6.66 -12.94 9.56
CA TRP A 271 7.86 -12.68 10.35
C TRP A 271 9.06 -13.55 9.91
N THR A 272 8.84 -14.84 9.64
CA THR A 272 9.92 -15.73 9.15
C THR A 272 10.40 -15.28 7.76
N SER A 273 9.50 -14.83 6.88
CA SER A 273 9.86 -14.24 5.59
C SER A 273 10.69 -12.95 5.77
N ASP A 274 10.32 -12.07 6.70
CA ASP A 274 11.09 -10.86 7.02
C ASP A 274 12.50 -11.20 7.54
N ILE A 275 12.63 -12.21 8.41
CA ILE A 275 13.94 -12.70 8.90
C ILE A 275 14.77 -13.27 7.76
N GLN A 276 14.17 -14.09 6.88
CA GLN A 276 14.88 -14.70 5.76
C GLN A 276 15.43 -13.65 4.80
N ALA A 277 14.62 -12.64 4.46
CA ALA A 277 15.04 -11.53 3.61
C ALA A 277 16.21 -10.75 4.23
N TYR A 278 16.09 -10.38 5.52
CA TYR A 278 17.16 -9.70 6.25
C TYR A 278 18.44 -10.55 6.33
N ALA A 279 18.33 -11.83 6.68
CA ALA A 279 19.47 -12.72 6.80
C ALA A 279 20.18 -12.92 5.47
N LEU A 280 19.44 -12.99 4.36
CA LEU A 280 20.02 -13.07 3.02
C LEU A 280 20.78 -11.79 2.65
N GLU A 281 20.19 -10.61 2.88
CA GLU A 281 20.84 -9.32 2.62
C GLU A 281 22.13 -9.16 3.42
N GLU A 282 22.08 -9.44 4.73
CA GLU A 282 23.26 -9.38 5.59
C GLU A 282 24.32 -10.43 5.23
N ALA A 283 23.90 -11.63 4.82
CA ALA A 283 24.81 -12.68 4.37
C ALA A 283 25.51 -12.30 3.06
N LEU A 284 24.80 -11.64 2.13
CA LEU A 284 25.39 -11.05 0.92
C LEU A 284 26.39 -9.93 1.26
N ALA A 285 26.16 -9.20 2.36
CA ALA A 285 27.10 -8.22 2.91
C ALA A 285 28.26 -8.85 3.72
N GLY A 286 28.33 -10.18 3.82
CA GLY A 286 29.43 -10.91 4.44
C GLY A 286 29.19 -11.37 5.88
N LYS A 287 28.00 -11.14 6.45
CA LYS A 287 27.63 -11.67 7.77
C LYS A 287 27.44 -13.18 7.71
N GLN A 288 27.80 -13.86 8.79
CA GLN A 288 27.56 -15.30 8.93
C GLN A 288 26.50 -15.55 9.99
N PHE A 289 25.61 -16.49 9.72
CA PHE A 289 24.59 -16.95 10.65
C PHE A 289 24.88 -18.42 10.99
N ASP A 290 24.91 -18.74 12.28
CA ASP A 290 25.24 -20.09 12.74
C ASP A 290 24.25 -21.12 12.17
N GLY A 291 24.78 -22.26 11.69
CA GLY A 291 24.01 -23.29 11.00
C GLY A 291 23.60 -22.97 9.55
N TRP A 292 23.93 -21.78 9.02
CA TRP A 292 23.57 -21.37 7.66
C TRP A 292 24.80 -21.05 6.81
N LYS A 293 24.66 -21.23 5.50
CA LYS A 293 25.66 -20.80 4.51
C LYS A 293 24.99 -20.17 3.30
N LEU A 294 25.64 -19.18 2.72
CA LEU A 294 25.23 -18.61 1.44
C LEU A 294 25.73 -19.51 0.31
N VAL A 295 24.83 -19.89 -0.59
CA VAL A 295 25.13 -20.70 -1.77
C VAL A 295 24.41 -20.11 -2.98
N GLU A 296 24.89 -20.42 -4.18
CA GLU A 296 24.15 -20.12 -5.39
C GLU A 296 22.81 -20.87 -5.38
N GLY A 297 21.75 -20.17 -5.80
CA GLY A 297 20.47 -20.79 -6.04
C GLY A 297 20.55 -21.80 -7.19
N ARG A 298 19.47 -22.57 -7.39
CA ARG A 298 19.37 -23.45 -8.56
C ARG A 298 19.42 -22.60 -9.83
N SER A 299 20.44 -22.81 -10.67
CA SER A 299 20.53 -22.16 -11.97
C SER A 299 19.71 -22.92 -13.01
N ASN A 300 18.96 -22.18 -13.82
CA ASN A 300 18.32 -22.71 -15.02
C ASN A 300 19.19 -22.37 -16.23
N ARG A 301 19.23 -23.27 -17.22
CA ARG A 301 19.89 -22.97 -18.49
C ARG A 301 19.13 -21.83 -19.18
N LYS A 302 19.86 -20.84 -19.67
CA LYS A 302 19.36 -19.76 -20.52
C LYS A 302 20.23 -19.64 -21.76
N TYR A 303 19.64 -19.17 -22.86
CA TYR A 303 20.42 -18.77 -24.01
C TYR A 303 21.30 -17.57 -23.66
N ALA A 304 22.52 -17.56 -24.19
CA ALA A 304 23.50 -16.51 -23.90
C ALA A 304 23.25 -15.24 -24.73
N ASP A 305 22.66 -15.41 -25.90
CA ASP A 305 22.38 -14.37 -26.88
C ASP A 305 21.23 -14.88 -27.76
N ASP A 306 20.02 -14.39 -27.52
CA ASP A 306 18.82 -14.88 -28.19
C ASP A 306 18.89 -14.65 -29.71
N VAL A 307 19.58 -13.58 -30.15
CA VAL A 307 19.77 -13.27 -31.58
C VAL A 307 20.70 -14.30 -32.21
N LYS A 308 21.87 -14.55 -31.62
CA LYS A 308 22.80 -15.56 -32.16
C LYS A 308 22.23 -16.97 -32.10
N VAL A 309 21.44 -17.28 -31.08
CA VAL A 309 20.74 -18.57 -30.99
C VAL A 309 19.75 -18.70 -32.14
N ALA A 310 18.94 -17.67 -32.40
CA ALA A 310 18.03 -17.67 -33.53
C ALA A 310 18.78 -17.80 -34.87
N GLU A 311 19.80 -16.98 -35.12
CA GLU A 311 20.64 -17.05 -36.34
C GLU A 311 21.27 -18.44 -36.54
N THR A 312 21.79 -19.05 -35.47
CA THR A 312 22.42 -20.38 -35.52
C THR A 312 21.39 -21.47 -35.84
N LEU A 313 20.19 -21.38 -35.27
CA LEU A 313 19.10 -22.32 -35.54
C LEU A 313 18.55 -22.14 -36.96
N VAL A 314 18.40 -20.90 -37.44
CA VAL A 314 18.02 -20.61 -38.83
C VAL A 314 19.06 -21.18 -39.80
N ALA A 315 20.36 -20.97 -39.55
CA ALA A 315 21.43 -21.54 -40.35
C ALA A 315 21.46 -23.09 -40.32
N ALA A 316 20.97 -23.70 -39.24
CA ALA A 316 20.80 -25.15 -39.10
C ALA A 316 19.52 -25.69 -39.78
N GLY A 317 18.73 -24.84 -40.42
CA GLY A 317 17.55 -25.22 -41.21
C GLY A 317 16.23 -25.19 -40.45
N TYR A 318 16.18 -24.59 -39.25
CA TYR A 318 14.92 -24.35 -38.53
C TYR A 318 14.28 -23.05 -39.01
N ASP A 319 12.95 -23.04 -39.18
CA ASP A 319 12.21 -21.83 -39.53
C ASP A 319 12.24 -20.82 -38.37
N GLU A 320 12.59 -19.56 -38.66
CA GLU A 320 12.65 -18.47 -37.69
C GLU A 320 11.31 -18.26 -36.96
N ALA A 321 10.19 -18.48 -37.65
CA ALA A 321 8.86 -18.37 -37.06
C ALA A 321 8.61 -19.37 -35.92
N MET A 322 9.36 -20.48 -35.86
CA MET A 322 9.29 -21.48 -34.79
C MET A 322 10.17 -21.15 -33.58
N LEU A 323 11.06 -20.14 -33.69
CA LEU A 323 12.05 -19.83 -32.66
C LEU A 323 11.51 -18.87 -31.60
N TYR A 324 10.39 -18.22 -31.89
CA TYR A 324 9.78 -17.21 -31.03
C TYR A 324 8.32 -17.56 -30.73
N GLU A 325 7.94 -17.45 -29.46
CA GLU A 325 6.54 -17.55 -29.04
C GLU A 325 5.88 -16.16 -29.05
N ARG A 326 5.05 -15.86 -30.05
CA ARG A 326 4.23 -14.63 -30.04
C ARG A 326 3.00 -14.84 -29.15
N LYS A 327 3.15 -14.52 -27.86
CA LYS A 327 2.09 -14.62 -26.87
C LYS A 327 1.37 -13.29 -26.67
N LEU A 328 0.05 -13.31 -26.60
CA LEU A 328 -0.74 -12.14 -26.19
C LEU A 328 -0.41 -11.78 -24.73
N TYR A 329 -0.24 -10.50 -24.43
CA TYR A 329 -0.05 -10.08 -23.04
C TYR A 329 -1.24 -10.50 -22.18
N GLY A 330 -0.94 -10.98 -20.97
CA GLY A 330 -1.97 -11.23 -19.97
C GLY A 330 -2.65 -9.94 -19.53
N ILE A 331 -3.85 -10.04 -18.96
CA ILE A 331 -4.73 -8.91 -18.60
C ILE A 331 -3.97 -7.80 -17.88
N THR A 332 -3.23 -8.12 -16.81
CA THR A 332 -2.50 -7.12 -16.01
C THR A 332 -1.43 -6.37 -16.81
N ALA A 333 -0.70 -7.05 -17.69
CA ALA A 333 0.30 -6.40 -18.54
C ALA A 333 -0.36 -5.51 -19.60
N MET A 334 -1.53 -5.92 -20.09
CA MET A 334 -2.33 -5.11 -21.02
C MET A 334 -2.94 -3.89 -20.33
N GLU A 335 -3.50 -4.03 -19.13
CA GLU A 335 -4.02 -2.92 -18.32
C GLU A 335 -2.93 -1.89 -18.05
N LYS A 336 -1.71 -2.32 -17.70
CA LYS A 336 -0.57 -1.41 -17.52
C LYS A 336 -0.24 -0.64 -18.80
N LEU A 337 -0.32 -1.30 -19.95
CA LEU A 337 0.02 -0.71 -21.24
C LEU A 337 -1.01 0.32 -21.71
N VAL A 338 -2.30 -0.05 -21.71
CA VAL A 338 -3.36 0.76 -22.34
C VAL A 338 -4.29 1.46 -21.37
N GLY A 339 -4.30 1.10 -20.08
CA GLY A 339 -5.28 1.55 -19.10
C GLY A 339 -6.48 0.61 -18.96
N LYS A 340 -7.03 0.48 -17.76
CA LYS A 340 -8.13 -0.44 -17.44
C LYS A 340 -9.43 -0.02 -18.11
N LYS A 341 -9.77 1.28 -18.09
CA LYS A 341 -10.98 1.80 -18.73
C LYS A 341 -10.90 1.56 -20.24
N LYS A 342 -9.80 1.98 -20.87
CA LYS A 342 -9.59 1.79 -22.32
C LYS A 342 -9.60 0.31 -22.72
N LEU A 343 -8.95 -0.56 -21.94
CA LEU A 343 -8.95 -2.01 -22.20
C LEU A 343 -10.37 -2.57 -22.17
N THR A 344 -11.15 -2.23 -21.14
CA THR A 344 -12.51 -2.73 -20.94
C THR A 344 -13.45 -2.25 -22.06
N THR A 345 -13.38 -0.97 -22.43
CA THR A 345 -14.16 -0.43 -23.56
C THR A 345 -13.78 -1.08 -24.89
N THR A 346 -12.50 -1.43 -25.07
CA THR A 346 -12.00 -2.01 -26.32
C THR A 346 -12.34 -3.50 -26.45
N LEU A 347 -12.18 -4.27 -25.36
CA LEU A 347 -12.33 -5.73 -25.39
C LEU A 347 -13.74 -6.21 -25.02
N GLY A 348 -14.51 -5.42 -24.26
CA GLY A 348 -15.90 -5.74 -23.88
C GLY A 348 -16.06 -7.17 -23.37
N ASP A 349 -16.91 -7.95 -24.04
CA ASP A 349 -17.27 -9.33 -23.68
C ASP A 349 -16.12 -10.35 -23.86
N LEU A 350 -14.97 -9.94 -24.39
CA LEU A 350 -13.78 -10.82 -24.51
C LEU A 350 -13.04 -11.02 -23.19
N ILE A 351 -13.36 -10.24 -22.15
CA ILE A 351 -12.79 -10.40 -20.80
C ILE A 351 -13.80 -11.16 -19.93
N ILE A 352 -13.49 -12.42 -19.62
CA ILE A 352 -14.27 -13.22 -18.68
C ILE A 352 -13.59 -13.28 -17.32
N LYS A 353 -14.38 -13.19 -16.23
CA LYS A 353 -13.91 -13.42 -14.86
C LYS A 353 -14.46 -14.77 -14.36
N PRO A 354 -13.67 -15.86 -14.41
CA PRO A 354 -14.13 -17.14 -13.91
C PRO A 354 -14.35 -17.08 -12.40
N ALA A 355 -15.26 -17.92 -11.88
CA ALA A 355 -15.46 -18.08 -10.45
C ALA A 355 -14.17 -18.61 -9.80
N GLY A 356 -13.74 -17.98 -8.70
CA GLY A 356 -12.58 -18.41 -7.94
C GLY A 356 -12.88 -19.67 -7.12
N LYS A 357 -11.85 -20.48 -6.86
CA LYS A 357 -11.98 -21.63 -5.94
C LYS A 357 -12.25 -21.15 -4.51
N PRO A 358 -13.08 -21.87 -3.72
CA PRO A 358 -13.30 -21.56 -2.31
C PRO A 358 -11.99 -21.54 -1.51
N VAL A 359 -11.86 -20.58 -0.60
CA VAL A 359 -10.71 -20.44 0.31
C VAL A 359 -11.20 -20.16 1.73
N LEU A 360 -10.53 -20.75 2.73
CA LEU A 360 -10.75 -20.40 4.13
C LEU A 360 -10.01 -19.11 4.46
N VAL A 361 -10.71 -18.19 5.11
CA VAL A 361 -10.24 -16.85 5.48
C VAL A 361 -10.76 -16.50 6.88
N PRO A 362 -10.10 -15.59 7.62
CA PRO A 362 -10.63 -15.11 8.90
C PRO A 362 -12.02 -14.45 8.74
N GLU A 363 -12.85 -14.45 9.79
CA GLU A 363 -14.17 -13.79 9.78
C GLU A 363 -14.11 -12.28 9.52
N SER A 364 -12.95 -11.65 9.76
CA SER A 364 -12.72 -10.24 9.43
C SER A 364 -12.57 -9.99 7.92
N ASP A 365 -12.42 -11.04 7.10
CA ASP A 365 -12.48 -10.92 5.65
C ASP A 365 -13.88 -10.47 5.23
N LYS A 366 -13.95 -9.42 4.42
CA LYS A 366 -15.22 -8.78 4.04
C LYS A 366 -16.04 -9.61 3.04
N ARG A 367 -15.48 -10.68 2.46
CA ARG A 367 -16.17 -11.54 1.48
C ARG A 367 -17.25 -12.37 2.17
N GLU A 368 -18.41 -12.49 1.53
CA GLU A 368 -19.50 -13.32 2.05
C GLU A 368 -19.10 -14.80 2.10
N ALA A 369 -19.52 -15.46 3.18
CA ALA A 369 -19.34 -16.90 3.33
C ALA A 369 -20.14 -17.65 2.26
N ILE A 370 -19.49 -18.58 1.56
CA ILE A 370 -20.14 -19.38 0.52
C ILE A 370 -21.07 -20.41 1.18
N ASN A 371 -22.29 -20.56 0.65
CA ASN A 371 -23.19 -21.62 1.07
C ASN A 371 -22.67 -22.98 0.56
N THR A 372 -22.38 -23.90 1.47
CA THR A 372 -21.65 -25.16 1.20
C THR A 372 -22.39 -26.12 0.26
N THR A 373 -23.71 -25.98 0.12
CA THR A 373 -24.52 -26.78 -0.83
C THR A 373 -24.38 -26.35 -2.29
N GLU A 374 -23.94 -25.12 -2.56
CA GLU A 374 -23.70 -24.60 -3.91
C GLU A 374 -22.23 -24.74 -4.31
N ALA A 375 -21.29 -24.53 -3.37
CA ALA A 375 -19.85 -24.71 -3.58
C ALA A 375 -19.48 -26.13 -4.04
N ALA A 376 -20.13 -27.14 -3.45
CA ALA A 376 -19.90 -28.54 -3.80
C ALA A 376 -20.41 -28.91 -5.21
N LYS A 377 -21.33 -28.14 -5.81
CA LYS A 377 -21.79 -28.36 -7.19
C LYS A 377 -20.85 -27.73 -8.21
N ALA A 378 -20.34 -26.53 -7.94
CA ALA A 378 -19.46 -25.80 -8.85
C ALA A 378 -18.07 -26.46 -9.04
N ASP A 379 -17.59 -27.23 -8.06
CA ASP A 379 -16.28 -27.91 -8.15
C ASP A 379 -16.33 -29.20 -9.02
N PHE A 380 -17.52 -29.76 -9.27
CA PHE A 380 -17.69 -30.90 -10.18
C PHE A 380 -17.78 -30.47 -11.65
N ASP A 381 -18.43 -29.34 -11.95
CA ASP A 381 -18.60 -28.85 -13.33
C ASP A 381 -17.28 -28.33 -13.97
N ASN A 382 -16.24 -28.07 -13.17
CA ASN A 382 -14.92 -27.59 -13.65
C ASN A 382 -13.91 -28.71 -13.95
N THR A 383 -14.32 -29.99 -13.91
CA THR A 383 -13.41 -31.13 -14.15
C THR A 383 -13.53 -31.77 -15.53
N GLU A 384 -14.40 -31.27 -16.43
CA GLU A 384 -14.58 -31.88 -17.77
C GLU A 384 -13.71 -31.29 -18.90
N ASP A 385 -12.94 -30.21 -18.69
CA ASP A 385 -12.11 -29.60 -19.77
C ASP A 385 -10.63 -30.01 -19.75
N ALA A 386 -10.31 -31.23 -19.29
CA ALA A 386 -8.96 -31.79 -19.29
C ALA A 386 -8.79 -33.02 -20.20
N GLU A 387 -9.55 -33.13 -21.29
CA GLU A 387 -9.25 -34.09 -22.38
C GLU A 387 -9.50 -33.46 -23.75
N ASN A 388 -8.60 -32.60 -24.20
CA ASN A 388 -8.40 -32.38 -25.63
C ASN A 388 -6.91 -32.22 -25.92
N VAL A 389 -6.25 -33.36 -26.08
CA VAL A 389 -4.96 -33.47 -26.76
C VAL A 389 -5.26 -33.43 -28.27
N PRO A 390 -4.87 -32.40 -29.03
CA PRO A 390 -4.80 -32.55 -30.47
C PRO A 390 -3.53 -33.35 -30.77
N GLN A 391 -3.71 -34.57 -31.28
CA GLN A 391 -2.65 -35.24 -32.01
C GLN A 391 -2.30 -34.42 -33.26
N PHE A 392 -0.98 -34.29 -33.48
CA PHE A 392 -0.24 -33.71 -34.60
C PHE A 392 0.21 -32.26 -34.46
#